data_AF-A0A2M6YJU5-F1
#
_entry.id   AF-A0A2M6YJU5-F1
#
_cell.length_a   1.000
_cell.length_b   1.000
_cell.length_c   1.000
_cell.angle_alpha   90.00
_cell.angle_beta   90.00
_cell.angle_gamma   90.00
#
_symmetry.space_group_name_H-M   'P 1'
#
loop_
_entity.id
_entity.type
_entity.pdbx_description
1 polymer ?
#
loop_
_entity_poly.entity_id
_entity_poly.type
_entity_poly.pdbx_seq_one_letter_code
_entity_poly.pdbx_strand_id
1 'polypeptide(L)'
;MGKKKEKVQQEKPLVKMTAKELRELALTLEGIVGVHAMNKTELVDAVKAAKGIVDAPGAKKSIDMRAIKLSIGELREKRNQAKAEGKKKLADSLRRRISRLKKKTRRAA
;
A
#
# COMPACT_ATOMS: atom_id res chain seq x y z
N MET A 1 20.34 28.04 24.29
CA MET A 1 19.08 27.66 23.63
C MET A 1 19.24 27.84 22.13
N GLY A 2 19.41 26.75 21.38
CA GLY A 2 19.58 26.79 19.93
C GLY A 2 19.53 25.39 19.37
N LYS A 3 18.32 24.82 19.32
CA LYS A 3 18.07 23.50 18.71
C LYS A 3 18.45 23.54 17.23
N LYS A 4 19.67 23.09 16.90
CA LYS A 4 20.06 22.78 15.53
C LYS A 4 19.26 21.56 15.08
N LYS A 5 18.35 21.82 14.15
CA LYS A 5 17.67 20.82 13.32
C LYS A 5 18.73 20.00 12.57
N GLU A 6 19.13 18.87 13.13
CA GLU A 6 19.90 17.86 12.40
C GLU A 6 18.96 17.12 11.46
N LYS A 7 18.89 17.70 10.25
CA LYS A 7 18.81 17.04 8.96
C LYS A 7 18.41 15.57 9.07
N VAL A 8 17.11 15.37 8.93
CA VAL A 8 16.48 14.17 8.38
C VAL A 8 17.28 13.76 7.14
N GLN A 9 18.26 12.88 7.33
CA GLN A 9 18.85 12.12 6.25
C GLN A 9 17.68 11.34 5.67
N GLN A 10 17.19 11.81 4.54
CA GLN A 10 16.31 11.01 3.71
C GLN A 10 17.14 9.83 3.20
N GLU A 11 17.28 8.83 4.05
CA GLU A 11 17.71 7.50 3.66
C GLU A 11 16.78 7.10 2.52
N LYS A 12 17.35 6.70 1.39
CA LYS A 12 16.60 6.04 0.32
C LYS A 12 15.68 5.00 0.99
N PRO A 13 14.37 4.94 0.67
CA PRO A 13 13.51 3.96 1.30
C PRO A 13 14.10 2.56 1.06
N LEU A 14 14.23 1.74 2.10
CA LEU A 14 14.91 0.42 2.06
C LEU A 14 14.46 -0.45 0.87
N VAL A 15 13.20 -0.30 0.44
CA VAL A 15 12.60 -0.95 -0.73
C VAL A 15 13.31 -0.63 -2.06
N LYS A 16 13.92 0.57 -2.18
CA LYS A 16 14.65 1.04 -3.35
C LYS A 16 16.15 0.70 -3.31
N MET A 17 16.68 0.28 -2.17
CA MET A 17 18.08 -0.14 -2.09
C MET A 17 18.32 -1.43 -2.87
N THR A 18 19.54 -1.62 -3.32
CA THR A 18 19.98 -2.86 -3.96
C THR A 18 20.26 -3.94 -2.91
N ALA A 19 20.24 -5.21 -3.30
CA ALA A 19 20.54 -6.30 -2.38
C ALA A 19 21.97 -6.25 -1.81
N LYS A 20 22.90 -5.52 -2.45
CA LYS A 20 24.25 -5.31 -1.94
C LYS A 20 24.26 -4.29 -0.80
N GLU A 21 23.64 -3.13 -1.02
CA GLU A 21 23.50 -2.08 0.00
C GLU A 21 22.75 -2.61 1.25
N LEU A 22 21.72 -3.43 1.06
CA LEU A 22 20.98 -4.05 2.17
C LEU A 22 21.81 -5.07 2.96
N ARG A 23 22.73 -5.80 2.29
CA ARG A 23 23.64 -6.73 2.97
C ARG A 23 24.71 -6.00 3.76
N GLU A 24 25.26 -4.92 3.23
CA GLU A 24 26.21 -4.07 3.95
C GLU A 24 25.57 -3.46 5.20
N LEU A 25 24.33 -2.95 5.09
CA LEU A 25 23.57 -2.45 6.23
C LEU A 25 23.20 -3.55 7.24
N ALA A 26 22.97 -4.77 6.79
CA ALA A 26 22.67 -5.88 7.69
C ALA A 26 23.93 -6.39 8.41
N LEU A 27 25.11 -6.30 7.79
CA LEU A 27 26.39 -6.65 8.40
C LEU A 27 26.84 -5.63 9.45
N THR A 28 26.49 -4.35 9.30
CA THR A 28 26.77 -3.32 10.31
C THR A 28 25.82 -3.38 11.51
N LEU A 29 24.69 -4.07 11.38
CA LEU A 29 23.74 -4.29 12.45
C LEU A 29 24.08 -5.60 13.19
N GLU A 30 24.59 -5.49 14.41
CA GLU A 30 24.86 -6.64 15.27
C GLU A 30 23.54 -7.37 15.59
N GLY A 31 23.38 -8.60 15.09
CA GLY A 31 22.22 -9.44 15.38
C GLY A 31 21.57 -10.15 14.18
N ILE A 32 21.96 -9.81 12.93
CA ILE A 32 21.43 -10.48 11.73
C ILE A 32 22.41 -11.59 11.29
N VAL A 33 22.06 -12.85 11.52
CA VAL A 33 22.83 -14.03 11.06
C VAL A 33 22.25 -14.53 9.75
N GLY A 34 23.10 -14.88 8.78
CA GLY A 34 22.65 -15.44 7.48
C GLY A 34 22.40 -14.40 6.38
N VAL A 35 22.95 -13.19 6.50
CA VAL A 35 22.80 -12.06 5.55
C VAL A 35 23.06 -12.44 4.08
N HIS A 36 23.98 -13.36 3.81
CA HIS A 36 24.31 -13.79 2.44
C HIS A 36 23.28 -14.75 1.82
N ALA A 37 22.49 -15.44 2.65
CA ALA A 37 21.49 -16.40 2.21
C ALA A 37 20.08 -15.77 2.06
N MET A 38 19.86 -14.56 2.60
CA MET A 38 18.57 -13.90 2.59
C MET A 38 18.22 -13.28 1.23
N ASN A 39 16.95 -13.41 0.84
CA ASN A 39 16.40 -12.72 -0.33
C ASN A 39 16.27 -11.20 -0.08
N LYS A 40 16.12 -10.41 -1.14
CA LYS A 40 16.00 -8.94 -1.02
C LYS A 40 14.86 -8.51 -0.07
N THR A 41 13.73 -9.22 -0.08
CA THR A 41 12.60 -8.95 0.81
C THR A 41 12.95 -9.22 2.27
N GLU A 42 13.57 -10.38 2.53
CA GLU A 42 14.00 -10.81 3.86
C GLU A 42 15.06 -9.87 4.44
N LEU A 43 16.00 -9.39 3.62
CA LEU A 43 16.99 -8.38 4.03
C LEU A 43 16.34 -7.06 4.42
N VAL A 44 15.33 -6.61 3.68
CA VAL A 44 14.59 -5.39 4.03
C VAL A 44 13.90 -5.56 5.38
N ASP A 45 13.26 -6.71 5.61
CA ASP A 45 12.53 -6.97 6.86
C ASP A 45 13.47 -7.13 8.05
N ALA A 46 14.62 -7.81 7.88
CA ALA A 46 15.65 -7.95 8.90
C ALA A 46 16.27 -6.59 9.29
N VAL A 47 16.61 -5.75 8.30
CA VAL A 47 17.13 -4.39 8.55
C VAL A 47 16.08 -3.50 9.21
N LYS A 48 14.79 -3.62 8.84
CA LYS A 48 13.70 -2.89 9.50
C LYS A 48 13.49 -3.31 10.95
N ALA A 49 13.52 -4.62 11.22
CA ALA A 49 13.38 -5.17 12.56
C ALA A 49 14.55 -4.74 13.45
N ALA A 50 15.78 -4.83 12.95
CA ALA A 50 16.98 -4.40 13.67
C ALA A 50 17.05 -2.88 13.91
N LYS A 51 16.52 -2.05 12.99
CA LYS A 51 16.40 -0.59 13.19
C LYS A 51 15.25 -0.17 14.12
N GLY A 52 14.47 -1.12 14.66
CA GLY A 52 13.34 -0.83 15.56
C GLY A 52 12.20 -0.04 14.90
N ILE A 53 12.19 0.04 13.56
CA ILE A 53 11.11 0.70 12.82
C ILE A 53 9.97 -0.30 12.73
N VAL A 54 9.06 -0.22 13.70
CA VAL A 54 7.72 -0.80 13.58
C VAL A 54 7.01 -0.03 12.48
N ASP A 55 7.24 -0.42 11.24
CA ASP A 55 6.41 -0.01 10.11
C ASP A 55 5.01 -0.55 10.40
N ALA A 56 4.16 0.29 11.00
CA ALA A 56 2.72 0.15 10.89
C ALA A 56 2.44 -0.12 9.42
N PRO A 57 1.70 -1.18 9.06
CA PRO A 57 1.74 -1.78 7.73
C PRO A 57 1.35 -0.76 6.65
N GLY A 58 2.35 -0.02 6.16
CA GLY A 58 2.36 0.71 4.91
C GLY A 58 2.53 -0.29 3.77
N ALA A 59 1.87 -1.44 3.88
CA ALA A 59 1.69 -2.34 2.77
C ALA A 59 1.01 -1.52 1.69
N LYS A 60 1.65 -1.44 0.52
CA LYS A 60 1.01 -1.05 -0.73
C LYS A 60 -0.38 -1.68 -0.68
N LYS A 61 -1.43 -0.87 -0.50
CA LYS A 61 -2.79 -1.40 -0.33
C LYS A 61 -3.10 -2.16 -1.60
N SER A 62 -2.85 -3.47 -1.58
CA SER A 62 -3.27 -4.39 -2.60
C SER A 62 -4.75 -4.09 -2.75
N ILE A 63 -5.14 -3.79 -3.98
CA ILE A 63 -6.51 -3.36 -4.23
C ILE A 63 -7.39 -4.55 -3.83
N ASP A 64 -8.10 -4.44 -2.71
CA ASP A 64 -8.98 -5.50 -2.25
C ASP A 64 -10.15 -5.64 -3.23
N MET A 65 -10.03 -6.63 -4.12
CA MET A 65 -11.02 -6.93 -5.13
C MET A 65 -12.36 -7.32 -4.51
N ARG A 66 -12.36 -7.96 -3.34
CA ARG A 66 -13.59 -8.40 -2.66
C ARG A 66 -14.35 -7.19 -2.14
N ALA A 67 -13.66 -6.28 -1.46
CA ALA A 67 -14.25 -5.01 -1.01
C ALA A 67 -14.82 -4.19 -2.17
N ILE A 68 -14.12 -4.11 -3.32
CA ILE A 68 -14.66 -3.40 -4.49
C ILE A 68 -15.92 -4.08 -5.03
N LYS A 69 -15.95 -5.41 -5.13
CA LYS A 69 -17.14 -6.14 -5.62
C LYS A 69 -18.35 -5.95 -4.70
N LEU A 70 -18.15 -5.94 -3.37
CA LEU A 70 -19.20 -5.62 -2.39
C LEU A 70 -19.76 -4.21 -2.61
N SER A 71 -18.88 -3.20 -2.71
CA SER A 71 -19.31 -1.83 -2.97
C SER A 71 -20.07 -1.65 -4.29
N ILE A 72 -19.75 -2.47 -5.31
CA ILE A 72 -20.50 -2.48 -6.58
C ILE A 72 -21.93 -3.03 -6.37
N GLY A 73 -22.12 -4.03 -5.52
CA GLY A 73 -23.43 -4.58 -5.16
C GLY A 73 -24.32 -3.50 -4.54
N GLU A 74 -23.84 -2.88 -3.47
CA GLU A 74 -24.57 -1.80 -2.77
C GLU A 74 -24.92 -0.62 -3.70
N LEU A 75 -23.99 -0.21 -4.56
CA LEU A 75 -24.25 0.88 -5.50
C LEU A 75 -25.29 0.51 -6.57
N ARG A 76 -25.44 -0.78 -6.92
CA ARG A 76 -26.49 -1.22 -7.86
C ARG A 76 -27.87 -1.11 -7.24
N GLU A 77 -28.01 -1.48 -5.97
CA GLU A 77 -29.26 -1.35 -5.21
C GLU A 77 -29.67 0.12 -5.10
N LYS A 78 -28.74 0.98 -4.66
CA LYS A 78 -28.96 2.45 -4.61
C LYS A 78 -29.32 3.02 -5.97
N ARG A 79 -28.74 2.50 -7.06
CA ARG A 79 -29.07 2.92 -8.43
C ARG A 79 -30.50 2.50 -8.80
N ASN A 80 -30.93 1.30 -8.42
CA ASN A 80 -32.28 0.81 -8.68
C ASN A 80 -33.32 1.63 -7.89
N GLN A 81 -33.05 1.93 -6.62
CA GLN A 81 -33.88 2.81 -5.79
C GLN A 81 -33.97 4.22 -6.41
N ALA A 82 -32.84 4.82 -6.79
CA ALA A 82 -32.83 6.13 -7.44
C ALA A 82 -33.58 6.15 -8.79
N LYS A 83 -33.63 5.02 -9.51
CA LYS A 83 -34.44 4.87 -10.72
C LYS A 83 -35.93 4.80 -10.41
N ALA A 84 -36.32 4.03 -9.39
CA ALA A 84 -37.71 3.93 -8.94
C ALA A 84 -38.25 5.28 -8.45
N GLU A 85 -37.41 6.06 -7.77
CA GLU A 85 -37.73 7.42 -7.31
C GLU A 85 -37.68 8.50 -8.41
N GLY A 86 -37.40 8.14 -9.67
CA GLY A 86 -37.31 9.09 -10.79
C GLY A 86 -36.11 10.03 -10.74
N LYS A 87 -35.16 9.83 -9.83
CA LYS A 87 -33.95 10.66 -9.66
C LYS A 87 -32.88 10.33 -10.71
N LYS A 88 -33.12 10.71 -11.97
CA LYS A 88 -32.27 10.42 -13.13
C LYS A 88 -30.80 10.81 -12.94
N LYS A 89 -30.51 12.02 -12.44
CA LYS A 89 -29.14 12.51 -12.20
C LYS A 89 -28.38 11.65 -11.18
N LEU A 90 -29.06 11.22 -10.12
CA LEU A 90 -28.48 10.36 -9.08
C LEU A 90 -28.19 8.96 -9.64
N ALA A 91 -29.15 8.37 -10.36
CA ALA A 91 -28.98 7.08 -11.02
C ALA A 91 -27.80 7.09 -12.01
N ASP A 92 -27.61 8.17 -12.76
CA ASP A 92 -26.47 8.33 -13.68
C ASP A 92 -25.12 8.48 -12.97
N SER A 93 -25.07 9.24 -11.87
CA SER A 93 -23.87 9.35 -11.04
C SER A 93 -23.44 7.98 -10.48
N LEU A 94 -24.41 7.22 -9.97
CA LEU A 94 -24.19 5.86 -9.46
C LEU A 94 -23.74 4.91 -10.57
N ARG A 95 -24.33 4.97 -11.77
CA ARG A 95 -23.88 4.20 -12.96
C ARG A 95 -22.42 4.49 -13.28
N ARG A 96 -22.02 5.77 -13.32
CA ARG A 96 -20.63 6.17 -13.60
C ARG A 96 -19.67 5.66 -12.53
N ARG A 97 -20.06 5.72 -11.25
CA ARG A 97 -19.25 5.21 -10.13
C ARG A 97 -19.06 3.70 -10.19
N ILE A 98 -20.11 2.94 -10.50
CA ILE A 98 -20.04 1.49 -10.75
C ILE A 98 -19.07 1.19 -11.91
N SER A 99 -19.17 1.91 -13.03
CA SER A 99 -18.28 1.72 -14.18
C SER A 99 -16.81 1.98 -13.83
N ARG A 100 -16.52 3.03 -13.04
CA ARG A 100 -15.16 3.31 -12.56
C ARG A 100 -14.62 2.20 -11.68
N LEU A 101 -15.42 1.68 -10.75
CA LEU A 101 -15.02 0.57 -9.88
C LEU A 101 -14.76 -0.72 -10.68
N LYS A 102 -15.62 -1.05 -11.66
CA LYS A 102 -15.39 -2.18 -12.58
C LYS A 102 -14.11 -2.02 -13.41
N LYS A 103 -13.79 -0.81 -13.85
CA LYS A 103 -12.52 -0.53 -14.56
C LYS A 103 -11.33 -0.68 -13.61
N LYS A 104 -11.45 -0.24 -12.35
CA LYS A 104 -10.41 -0.39 -11.34
C LYS A 104 -10.10 -1.87 -11.06
N THR A 105 -11.12 -2.73 -10.96
CA THR A 105 -10.89 -4.18 -10.77
C THR A 105 -10.23 -4.82 -11.99
N ARG A 106 -10.58 -4.42 -13.22
CA ARG A 106 -9.96 -4.95 -14.44
C ARG A 106 -8.51 -4.52 -14.64
N ARG A 107 -8.10 -3.37 -14.10
CA ARG A 107 -6.72 -2.88 -14.17
C ARG A 107 -5.82 -3.46 -13.08
N ALA A 108 -6.44 -4.01 -12.02
CA ALA A 108 -5.74 -4.56 -10.87
C ALA A 108 -5.55 -6.09 -10.96
N ALA A 109 -6.26 -6.73 -11.89
CA ALA A 109 -6.06 -8.12 -12.31
C ALA A 109 -5.14 -8.11 -13.54
#